data_AF-A0AAD9Z9C1-F1
#
_entry.id   AF-A0AAD9Z9C1-F1
#
_cell.length_a   1.000
_cell.length_b   1.000
_cell.length_c   1.000
_cell.angle_alpha   90.00
_cell.angle_beta   90.00
_cell.angle_gamma   90.00
#
_symmetry.space_group_name_H-M   'P 1'
#
loop_
_entity.id
_entity.type
_entity.pdbx_description
1 polymer ?
#
loop_
_entity_poly.entity_id
_entity_poly.type
_entity_poly.pdbx_seq_one_letter_code
_entity_poly.pdbx_strand_id
1 'polypeptide(L)'
;MHRKVICYFSAGSYENWRPDTSKSTDLGKPLDGWPGEWWLQTNSANVRKIMLARLDQAVLKGCDGVNPDNIDAYDNNNGVSLTQADAVEPFIEQGKPVFHIEYPDNAPDVSAKDVSDTCGSAQASDFSTVLKDMDLDDWVIECP
;
A
#
# COMPACT_ATOMS: atom_id res chain seq x y z
N MET A 1 3.39 -17.17 -23.96
CA MET A 1 3.55 -16.15 -22.89
C MET A 1 2.74 -16.58 -21.69
N HIS A 2 3.36 -16.73 -20.51
CA HIS A 2 2.62 -16.88 -19.26
C HIS A 2 2.17 -15.49 -18.81
N ARG A 3 0.87 -15.29 -18.62
CA ARG A 3 0.34 -14.07 -18.01
C ARG A 3 0.54 -14.17 -16.50
N LYS A 4 0.83 -13.04 -15.86
CA LYS A 4 0.94 -12.91 -14.40
C LYS A 4 -0.33 -12.28 -13.86
N VAL A 5 -0.80 -12.76 -12.70
CA VAL A 5 -2.02 -12.26 -12.05
C VAL A 5 -1.64 -11.60 -10.72
N ILE A 6 -1.96 -10.31 -10.61
CA ILE A 6 -1.85 -9.56 -9.35
C ILE A 6 -3.24 -9.44 -8.75
N CYS A 7 -3.39 -9.84 -7.50
CA CYS A 7 -4.67 -9.83 -6.80
C CYS A 7 -4.78 -8.60 -5.89
N TYR A 8 -5.72 -7.73 -6.24
CA TYR A 8 -6.06 -6.54 -5.46
C TYR A 8 -6.80 -6.90 -4.17
N PHE A 9 -6.47 -6.20 -3.08
CA PHE A 9 -7.31 -6.04 -1.90
C PHE A 9 -6.93 -4.76 -1.17
N SER A 10 -7.87 -4.11 -0.46
CA SER A 10 -7.48 -3.00 0.42
C SER A 10 -6.82 -3.51 1.70
N ALA A 11 -5.65 -2.99 2.03
CA ALA A 11 -4.91 -3.31 3.24
C ALA A 11 -5.03 -2.22 4.32
N GLY A 12 -5.23 -0.97 3.92
CA GLY A 12 -5.36 0.16 4.85
C GLY A 12 -6.78 0.69 5.02
N SER A 13 -7.78 0.08 4.38
CA SER A 13 -9.19 0.42 4.61
C SER A 13 -10.08 -0.80 4.86
N TYR A 14 -11.14 -0.55 5.64
CA TYR A 14 -12.25 -1.44 5.87
C TYR A 14 -13.33 -1.13 4.84
N GLU A 15 -13.83 -2.17 4.19
CA GLU A 15 -14.84 -2.08 3.13
C GLU A 15 -16.08 -2.90 3.55
N ASN A 16 -17.20 -2.26 3.86
CA ASN A 16 -18.35 -2.94 4.51
C ASN A 16 -19.04 -4.02 3.66
N TRP A 17 -18.69 -4.14 2.38
CA TRP A 17 -19.20 -5.13 1.45
C TRP A 17 -18.34 -6.39 1.38
N ARG A 18 -17.16 -6.41 2.03
CA ARG A 18 -16.30 -7.60 2.01
C ARG A 18 -16.89 -8.73 2.86
N PRO A 19 -16.77 -9.99 2.41
CA PRO A 19 -17.36 -11.13 3.11
C PRO A 19 -16.68 -11.47 4.45
N ASP A 20 -15.48 -10.92 4.70
CA ASP A 20 -14.72 -11.07 5.93
C ASP A 20 -14.93 -9.92 6.92
N THR A 21 -15.91 -9.05 6.66
CA THR A 21 -16.25 -7.95 7.57
C THR A 21 -17.05 -8.42 8.76
N SER A 22 -16.72 -7.88 9.92
CA SER A 22 -17.53 -7.94 11.13
C SER A 22 -17.40 -6.61 11.87
N LYS A 23 -18.14 -6.40 12.97
CA LYS A 23 -17.99 -5.19 13.78
C LYS A 23 -16.53 -5.05 14.21
N SER A 24 -15.88 -3.97 13.78
CA SER A 24 -14.48 -3.68 14.08
C SER A 24 -14.35 -2.47 15.00
N THR A 25 -13.40 -2.53 15.91
CA THR A 25 -12.94 -1.39 16.72
C THR A 25 -11.70 -0.73 16.15
N ASP A 26 -11.13 -1.28 15.08
CA ASP A 26 -9.90 -0.83 14.44
C ASP A 26 -10.17 0.21 13.32
N LEU A 27 -11.33 0.87 13.37
CA LEU A 27 -11.76 1.82 12.35
C LEU A 27 -11.36 3.25 12.72
N GLY A 28 -10.78 3.94 11.75
CA GLY A 28 -10.57 5.38 11.76
C GLY A 28 -11.73 6.14 11.15
N LYS A 29 -11.40 7.25 10.49
CA LYS A 29 -12.35 8.11 9.78
C LYS A 29 -12.85 7.41 8.51
N PRO A 30 -14.08 7.74 8.06
CA PRO A 30 -14.54 7.37 6.73
C PRO A 30 -13.53 7.83 5.67
N LEU A 31 -13.32 7.00 4.66
CA LEU A 31 -12.49 7.35 3.52
C LEU A 31 -13.27 8.33 2.63
N ASP A 32 -12.70 9.51 2.38
CA ASP A 32 -13.41 10.56 1.64
C ASP A 32 -13.65 10.14 0.18
N GLY A 33 -14.86 10.36 -0.33
CA GLY A 33 -15.26 9.91 -1.67
C GLY A 33 -15.67 8.43 -1.78
N TRP A 34 -15.50 7.61 -0.74
CA TRP A 34 -15.78 6.17 -0.78
C TRP A 34 -16.80 5.74 0.30
N PRO A 35 -18.11 5.82 0.03
CA PRO A 35 -19.14 5.46 0.99
C PRO A 35 -19.08 3.98 1.37
N GLY A 36 -19.05 3.70 2.68
CA GLY A 36 -18.90 2.33 3.18
C GLY A 36 -17.45 1.88 3.35
N GLU A 37 -16.51 2.81 3.23
CA GLU A 37 -15.08 2.60 3.43
C GLU A 37 -14.53 3.47 4.58
N TRP A 38 -13.63 2.91 5.39
CA TRP A 38 -13.03 3.57 6.54
C TRP A 38 -11.55 3.24 6.62
N TRP A 39 -10.72 4.19 7.03
CA TRP A 39 -9.31 3.91 7.35
C TRP A 39 -9.19 2.84 8.43
N LEU A 40 -8.20 1.97 8.32
CA LEU A 40 -7.89 0.95 9.33
C LEU A 40 -6.69 1.35 10.16
N GLN A 41 -6.69 0.95 11.43
CA GLN A 41 -5.50 0.95 12.25
C GLN A 41 -4.59 -0.22 11.83
N THR A 42 -3.71 -0.01 10.84
CA THR A 42 -2.89 -1.06 10.21
C THR A 42 -1.90 -1.75 11.15
N ASN A 43 -1.50 -1.09 12.25
CA ASN A 43 -0.68 -1.70 13.29
C ASN A 43 -1.46 -2.55 14.31
N SER A 44 -2.80 -2.62 14.21
CA SER A 44 -3.61 -3.52 15.03
C SER A 44 -3.31 -4.99 14.70
N ALA A 45 -3.09 -5.80 15.74
CA ALA A 45 -2.91 -7.24 15.59
C ALA A 45 -4.12 -7.92 14.92
N ASN A 46 -5.34 -7.39 15.15
CA ASN A 46 -6.55 -7.90 14.51
C ASN A 46 -6.56 -7.60 13.01
N VAL A 47 -6.24 -6.36 12.61
CA VAL A 47 -6.11 -5.97 11.21
C VAL A 47 -5.04 -6.79 10.50
N ARG A 48 -3.84 -6.90 11.09
CA ARG A 48 -2.75 -7.73 10.53
C ARG A 48 -3.18 -9.19 10.34
N LYS A 49 -3.95 -9.76 11.27
CA LYS A 49 -4.50 -11.13 11.13
C LYS A 49 -5.46 -11.26 9.94
N ILE A 50 -6.32 -10.28 9.72
CA ILE A 50 -7.24 -10.26 8.57
C ILE A 50 -6.44 -10.17 7.26
N MET A 51 -5.43 -9.29 7.19
CA MET A 51 -4.59 -9.16 6.00
C MET A 51 -3.80 -10.42 5.70
N LEU A 52 -3.28 -11.12 6.72
CA LEU A 52 -2.66 -12.43 6.54
C LEU A 52 -3.64 -13.45 5.94
N ALA A 53 -4.88 -13.50 6.43
CA ALA A 53 -5.90 -14.38 5.85
C ALA A 53 -6.23 -14.02 4.39
N ARG A 54 -6.21 -12.74 4.02
CA ARG A 54 -6.37 -12.28 2.62
C ARG A 54 -5.20 -12.71 1.74
N LEU A 55 -3.97 -12.65 2.26
CA LEU A 55 -2.78 -13.16 1.58
C LEU A 55 -2.86 -14.68 1.37
N ASP A 56 -3.33 -15.44 2.37
CA ASP A 56 -3.57 -16.87 2.24
C ASP A 56 -4.60 -17.16 1.13
N GLN A 57 -5.66 -16.36 1.04
CA GLN A 57 -6.62 -16.46 -0.08
C GLN A 57 -5.99 -16.16 -1.43
N ALA A 58 -5.06 -15.20 -1.52
CA ALA A 58 -4.35 -14.91 -2.77
C ALA A 58 -3.50 -16.11 -3.22
N VAL A 59 -2.80 -16.77 -2.29
CA VAL A 59 -2.05 -18.00 -2.58
C VAL A 59 -2.98 -19.11 -3.06
N LEU A 60 -4.09 -19.35 -2.35
CA LEU A 60 -5.07 -20.38 -2.71
C LEU A 60 -5.72 -20.14 -4.08
N LYS A 61 -5.87 -18.87 -4.49
CA LYS A 61 -6.40 -18.48 -5.80
C LYS A 61 -5.36 -18.50 -6.92
N GLY A 62 -4.09 -18.77 -6.59
CA GLY A 62 -2.99 -18.83 -7.57
C GLY A 62 -2.52 -17.46 -8.06
N CYS A 63 -2.63 -16.42 -7.24
CA CYS A 63 -2.10 -15.10 -7.56
C CYS A 63 -0.56 -15.15 -7.62
N ASP A 64 0.03 -14.53 -8.65
CA ASP A 64 1.49 -14.36 -8.75
C ASP A 64 2.01 -13.21 -7.87
N GLY A 65 1.12 -12.28 -7.51
CA GLY A 65 1.40 -11.15 -6.63
C GLY A 65 0.11 -10.56 -6.05
N VAL A 66 0.25 -9.56 -5.19
CA VAL A 66 -0.88 -8.83 -4.60
C VAL A 66 -0.68 -7.32 -4.73
N ASN A 67 -1.78 -6.59 -4.78
CA ASN A 67 -1.79 -5.13 -4.74
C ASN A 67 -2.59 -4.67 -3.50
N PRO A 68 -1.92 -4.47 -2.34
CA PRO A 68 -2.53 -4.01 -1.11
C PRO A 68 -2.76 -2.49 -1.16
N ASP A 69 -4.02 -2.07 -1.24
CA ASP A 69 -4.41 -0.67 -1.42
C ASP A 69 -4.54 0.10 -0.09
N ASN A 70 -4.60 1.44 -0.17
CA ASN A 70 -4.83 2.36 0.95
C ASN A 70 -3.77 2.29 2.07
N ILE A 71 -2.55 1.83 1.77
CA ILE A 71 -1.44 1.77 2.74
C ILE A 71 -0.88 3.15 3.12
N ASP A 72 -1.25 4.19 2.37
CA ASP A 72 -0.91 5.60 2.52
C ASP A 72 -1.75 6.32 3.58
N ALA A 73 -2.47 5.58 4.44
CA ALA A 73 -3.30 6.15 5.50
C ALA A 73 -2.55 7.21 6.34
N TYR A 74 -1.25 7.04 6.55
CA TYR A 74 -0.39 7.97 7.31
C TYR A 74 -0.32 9.39 6.73
N ASP A 75 -0.51 9.55 5.42
CA ASP A 75 -0.51 10.85 4.73
C ASP A 75 -1.92 11.46 4.62
N ASN A 76 -2.92 10.74 5.15
CA ASN A 76 -4.31 11.11 5.09
C ASN A 76 -4.86 11.51 6.46
N ASN A 77 -5.98 12.25 6.47
CA ASN A 77 -6.73 12.53 7.69
C ASN A 77 -7.46 11.26 8.19
N ASN A 78 -6.71 10.32 8.74
CA ASN A 78 -7.13 8.94 8.99
C ASN A 78 -7.86 8.72 10.32
N GLY A 79 -7.61 9.54 11.34
CA GLY A 79 -8.16 9.35 12.69
C GLY A 79 -7.57 8.18 13.50
N VAL A 80 -6.51 7.54 13.03
CA VAL A 80 -5.82 6.39 13.66
C VAL A 80 -4.34 6.65 13.95
N SER A 81 -3.84 7.87 13.70
CA SER A 81 -2.47 8.31 14.04
C SER A 81 -1.37 7.37 13.53
N LEU A 82 -1.58 6.78 12.35
CA LEU A 82 -0.58 5.94 11.71
C LEU A 82 0.60 6.77 11.22
N THR A 83 1.77 6.17 11.33
CA THR A 83 3.01 6.67 10.73
C THR A 83 3.29 5.92 9.44
N GLN A 84 4.19 6.47 8.62
CA GLN A 84 4.65 5.78 7.41
C GLN A 84 5.32 4.42 7.70
N ALA A 85 5.98 4.28 8.85
CA ALA A 85 6.55 3.00 9.28
C ALA A 85 5.45 1.94 9.50
N ASP A 86 4.29 2.32 10.03
CA ASP A 86 3.18 1.39 10.26
C ASP A 86 2.61 0.77 8.97
N ALA A 87 2.83 1.42 7.81
CA ALA A 87 2.39 0.92 6.50
C ALA A 87 3.25 -0.24 5.97
N VAL A 88 4.52 -0.27 6.34
CA VAL A 88 5.56 -1.06 5.65
C VAL A 88 6.28 -2.06 6.55
N GLU A 89 6.37 -1.79 7.85
CA GLU A 89 6.92 -2.70 8.86
C GLU A 89 6.39 -4.15 8.73
N PRO A 90 5.08 -4.42 8.51
CA PRO A 90 4.58 -5.79 8.41
C PRO A 90 5.22 -6.62 7.29
N PHE A 91 5.73 -5.97 6.25
CA PHE A 91 6.40 -6.62 5.13
C PHE A 91 7.90 -6.79 5.39
N ILE A 92 8.57 -5.72 5.86
CA ILE A 92 10.00 -5.72 6.17
C ILE A 92 10.32 -6.77 7.25
N GLU A 93 9.55 -6.83 8.34
CA GLU A 93 9.77 -7.77 9.45
C GLU A 93 9.72 -9.24 9.00
N GLN A 94 9.00 -9.53 7.92
CA GLN A 94 8.84 -10.88 7.36
C GLN A 94 9.86 -11.18 6.27
N GLY A 95 10.82 -10.29 6.01
CA GLY A 95 11.79 -10.40 4.93
C GLY A 95 11.16 -10.41 3.54
N LYS A 96 9.97 -9.82 3.40
CA LYS A 96 9.26 -9.73 2.12
C LYS A 96 9.63 -8.43 1.42
N PRO A 97 9.89 -8.44 0.09
CA PRO A 97 10.14 -7.22 -0.66
C PRO A 97 8.87 -6.36 -0.68
N VAL A 98 9.07 -5.04 -0.60
CA VAL A 98 8.02 -4.03 -0.77
C VAL A 98 8.29 -3.33 -2.10
N PHE A 99 7.36 -3.45 -3.04
CA PHE A 99 7.37 -2.63 -4.25
C PHE A 99 6.64 -1.34 -3.94
N HIS A 100 7.34 -0.23 -4.10
CA HIS A 100 6.85 1.09 -3.73
C HIS A 100 6.80 1.96 -4.98
N ILE A 101 5.70 2.67 -5.19
CA ILE A 101 5.52 3.57 -6.34
C ILE A 101 5.24 4.95 -5.80
N GLU A 102 6.05 5.92 -6.21
CA GLU A 102 5.89 7.32 -5.88
C GLU A 102 5.51 8.11 -7.14
N TYR A 103 4.68 9.13 -6.96
CA TYR A 103 4.15 9.94 -8.07
C TYR A 103 4.56 11.41 -7.90
N PRO A 104 5.76 11.81 -8.38
CA PRO A 104 6.16 13.21 -8.32
C PRO A 104 5.21 14.10 -9.12
N ASP A 105 4.82 15.25 -8.55
CA ASP A 105 3.94 16.23 -9.20
C ASP A 105 4.49 16.75 -10.54
N ASN A 106 5.82 16.72 -10.70
CA ASN A 106 6.52 17.13 -11.91
C ASN A 106 6.82 15.99 -12.87
N ALA A 107 6.31 14.77 -12.64
CA ALA A 107 6.46 13.68 -13.60
C ALA A 107 5.82 14.04 -14.96
N PRO A 108 6.44 13.66 -16.10
CA PRO A 108 7.68 12.88 -16.23
C PRO A 108 8.98 13.71 -16.14
N ASP A 109 8.88 15.04 -16.04
CA ASP A 109 10.01 15.99 -15.99
C ASP A 109 10.61 16.13 -14.57
N VAL A 110 10.95 15.00 -13.95
CA VAL A 110 11.51 14.94 -12.59
C VAL A 110 13.00 15.27 -12.59
N SER A 111 13.44 16.21 -11.76
CA SER A 111 14.85 16.58 -11.70
C SER A 111 15.70 15.52 -10.98
N ALA A 112 16.99 15.43 -11.31
CA ALA A 112 17.89 14.51 -10.60
C ALA A 112 17.96 14.78 -9.09
N LYS A 113 17.70 16.02 -8.66
CA LYS A 113 17.62 16.36 -7.24
C LYS A 113 16.37 15.76 -6.61
N ASP A 114 15.21 15.89 -7.25
CA ASP A 114 13.95 15.35 -6.73
C ASP A 114 14.02 13.82 -6.66
N VAL A 115 14.60 13.18 -7.68
CA VAL A 115 14.88 11.73 -7.66
C VAL A 115 15.76 11.38 -6.45
N SER A 116 16.85 12.13 -6.20
CA SER A 116 17.73 11.86 -5.07
C SER A 116 17.07 12.11 -3.71
N ASP A 117 16.18 13.09 -3.60
CA ASP A 117 15.47 13.38 -2.36
C ASP A 117 14.44 12.28 -2.06
N THR A 118 13.69 11.83 -3.08
CA THR A 118 12.68 10.78 -2.92
C THR A 118 13.34 9.41 -2.73
N CYS A 119 14.27 9.02 -3.59
CA CYS A 119 14.96 7.73 -3.52
C CYS A 119 16.00 7.65 -2.38
N GLY A 120 16.54 8.78 -1.94
CA GLY A 120 17.49 8.85 -0.81
C GLY A 120 16.81 8.93 0.56
N SER A 121 15.48 8.97 0.59
CA SER A 121 14.72 8.89 1.82
C SER A 121 14.97 7.55 2.52
N ALA A 122 15.03 7.54 3.86
CA ALA A 122 15.19 6.31 4.65
C ALA A 122 14.07 5.28 4.33
N GLN A 123 12.95 5.78 3.82
CA GLN A 123 11.81 5.04 3.32
C GLN A 123 12.13 4.27 2.04
N ALA A 124 12.70 4.93 1.03
CA ALA A 124 12.99 4.29 -0.24
C ALA A 124 14.13 3.27 -0.15
N SER A 125 15.04 3.40 0.83
CA SER A 125 16.17 2.47 0.99
C SER A 125 15.80 1.05 1.44
N ASP A 126 14.64 0.87 2.07
CA ASP A 126 14.14 -0.46 2.47
C ASP A 126 13.21 -1.08 1.42
N PHE A 127 12.91 -0.36 0.33
CA PHE A 127 11.95 -0.75 -0.69
C PHE A 127 12.56 -0.86 -2.08
N SER A 128 11.89 -1.63 -2.94
CA SER A 128 12.06 -1.54 -4.39
C SER A 128 11.19 -0.40 -4.91
N THR A 129 11.68 0.83 -4.82
CA THR A 129 10.93 2.04 -5.18
C THR A 129 11.10 2.40 -6.65
N VAL A 130 10.00 2.79 -7.30
CA VAL A 130 10.00 3.41 -8.63
C VAL A 130 9.20 4.71 -8.61
N LEU A 131 9.58 5.67 -9.45
CA LEU A 131 8.81 6.89 -9.71
C LEU A 131 8.03 6.72 -11.00
N LYS A 132 6.75 7.07 -10.96
CA LYS A 132 5.79 6.95 -12.06
C LYS A 132 4.99 8.25 -12.23
N ASP A 133 4.49 8.51 -13.43
CA ASP A 133 3.37 9.43 -13.59
C ASP A 133 2.05 8.73 -13.23
N MET A 134 1.02 9.54 -13.03
CA MET A 134 -0.32 9.06 -12.68
C MET A 134 -1.05 8.38 -13.86
N ASP A 135 -0.59 8.58 -15.09
CA ASP A 135 -1.15 7.90 -16.27
C ASP A 135 -0.70 6.42 -16.32
N LEU A 136 0.31 6.05 -15.51
CA LEU A 136 0.85 4.71 -15.38
C LEU A 136 1.27 4.14 -16.74
N ASP A 137 1.83 4.98 -17.60
CA ASP A 137 2.29 4.59 -18.93
C ASP A 137 3.62 3.82 -18.87
N ASP A 138 4.46 3.85 -19.91
CA ASP A 138 5.74 3.13 -19.91
C ASP A 138 6.89 3.91 -19.22
N TRP A 139 6.71 5.18 -18.84
CA TRP A 139 7.74 6.01 -18.21
C TRP A 139 8.03 5.58 -16.77
N VAL A 140 9.29 5.35 -16.41
CA VAL A 140 9.66 4.94 -15.05
C VAL A 140 11.06 5.42 -14.69
N ILE A 141 11.27 5.83 -13.45
CA ILE A 141 12.60 5.98 -12.86
C ILE A 141 12.73 4.98 -11.70
N GLU A 142 13.71 4.09 -11.79
CA GLU A 142 14.02 3.15 -10.71
C GLU A 142 14.91 3.83 -9.67
N CYS A 143 14.56 3.70 -8.38
CA CYS A 143 15.45 4.12 -7.31
C CYS A 143 16.64 3.15 -7.19
N PRO A 144 17.88 3.66 -6.99
CA PRO A 144 19.08 2.85 -6.88
C PRO A 144 19.15 2.02 -5.59
#